data_AF-A0A0M9XSQ6-F1
#
_entry.id   AF-A0A0M9XSQ6-F1
#
_cell.length_a   1.000
_cell.length_b   1.000
_cell.length_c   1.000
_cell.angle_alpha   90.00
_cell.angle_beta   90.00
_cell.angle_gamma   90.00
#
_symmetry.space_group_name_H-M   'P 1'
#
loop_
_entity.id
_entity.type
_entity.pdbx_description
1 polymer ?
#
loop_
_entity_poly.entity_id
_entity_poly.type
_entity_poly.pdbx_seq_one_letter_code
_entity_poly.pdbx_strand_id
1 'polypeptide(L)'
;MAVEVWYAYVNRYLESVLAACREVYRRELRAGTHWDPVPGALEWTLPFGMDDGNGLVRLTVFSEYVPERSETWARVAVAAGTAAFMGPGTGDVALPRYTDWGGGIRGVREPAAPPDPAPRPDARLTRGMAEALLEGVGGVPGSLREEPSGEYSFGVSMKPE
;
A
#
# COMPACT_ATOMS: atom_id res chain seq x y z
N MET A 1 8.63 18.03 9.19
CA MET A 1 7.16 18.19 9.00
C MET A 1 6.53 17.44 10.16
N ALA A 2 5.59 18.01 10.91
CA ALA A 2 4.95 17.26 11.99
C ALA A 2 4.27 16.00 11.42
N VAL A 3 4.38 14.87 12.12
CA VAL A 3 3.84 13.56 11.68
C VAL A 3 2.35 13.63 11.33
N GLU A 4 1.58 14.39 12.11
CA GLU A 4 0.15 14.62 11.85
C GLU A 4 -0.10 15.34 10.51
N VAL A 5 0.75 16.28 10.14
CA VAL A 5 0.67 16.99 8.86
C VAL A 5 0.99 16.02 7.71
N TRP A 6 1.93 15.11 7.92
CA TRP A 6 2.25 14.06 6.94
C TRP A 6 1.05 13.12 6.76
N TYR A 7 0.46 12.61 7.85
CA TYR A 7 -0.72 11.74 7.75
C TYR A 7 -1.89 12.42 7.05
N ALA A 8 -2.20 13.67 7.41
CA ALA A 8 -3.25 14.44 6.74
C ALA A 8 -2.98 14.60 5.24
N TYR A 9 -1.73 14.88 4.85
CA TYR A 9 -1.34 14.98 3.45
C TYR A 9 -1.52 13.65 2.73
N VAL A 10 -1.01 12.55 3.30
CA VAL A 10 -1.09 11.22 2.70
C VAL A 10 -2.52 10.72 2.57
N ASN A 11 -3.34 10.88 3.62
CA ASN A 11 -4.75 10.50 3.60
C ASN A 11 -5.50 11.19 2.46
N ARG A 12 -5.24 12.49 2.22
CA ARG A 12 -5.87 13.22 1.11
C ARG A 12 -5.57 12.60 -0.28
N TYR A 13 -4.33 12.17 -0.53
CA TYR A 13 -4.01 11.49 -1.78
C TYR A 13 -4.60 10.08 -1.83
N LEU A 14 -4.50 9.34 -0.73
CA LEU A 14 -5.00 7.98 -0.65
C LEU A 14 -6.52 7.93 -0.85
N GLU A 15 -7.27 8.84 -0.23
CA GLU A 15 -8.71 9.01 -0.43
C GLU A 15 -9.06 9.26 -1.90
N SER A 16 -8.29 10.11 -2.59
CA SER A 16 -8.50 10.42 -4.01
C SER A 16 -8.28 9.19 -4.88
N VAL A 17 -7.22 8.41 -4.60
CA VAL A 17 -6.96 7.14 -5.28
C VAL A 17 -8.07 6.13 -5.00
N LEU A 18 -8.47 5.97 -3.74
CA LEU A 18 -9.55 5.07 -3.33
C LEU A 18 -10.90 5.45 -3.97
N ALA A 19 -11.18 6.74 -4.13
CA ALA A 19 -12.37 7.21 -4.84
C ALA A 19 -12.36 6.78 -6.32
N ALA A 20 -11.20 6.85 -6.98
CA ALA A 20 -11.05 6.34 -8.34
C ALA A 20 -11.22 4.81 -8.40
N CYS A 21 -10.65 4.07 -7.44
CA CYS A 21 -10.84 2.61 -7.33
C CYS A 21 -12.32 2.23 -7.15
N ARG A 22 -13.07 2.98 -6.33
CA ARG A 22 -14.52 2.77 -6.15
C ARG A 22 -15.30 2.98 -7.44
N GLU A 23 -14.93 3.95 -8.27
CA GLU A 23 -15.60 4.16 -9.55
C GLU A 23 -15.32 3.03 -10.54
N VAL A 24 -14.08 2.53 -10.58
CA VAL A 24 -13.75 1.32 -11.35
C VAL A 24 -14.56 0.12 -10.83
N TYR A 25 -14.61 -0.09 -9.51
CA TYR A 25 -15.41 -1.16 -8.91
C TYR A 25 -16.90 -1.07 -9.29
N ARG A 26 -17.50 0.12 -9.25
CA ARG A 26 -18.91 0.32 -9.67
C ARG A 26 -19.15 -0.10 -11.12
N ARG A 27 -18.19 0.18 -12.01
CA ARG A 27 -18.27 -0.24 -13.40
C ARG A 27 -18.23 -1.77 -13.52
N GLU A 28 -17.29 -2.42 -12.84
CA GLU A 28 -17.17 -3.89 -12.83
C GLU A 28 -18.36 -4.56 -12.16
N LEU A 29 -18.96 -3.93 -11.13
CA LEU A 29 -20.16 -4.42 -10.47
C LEU A 29 -21.35 -4.45 -11.45
N ARG A 30 -21.53 -3.39 -12.25
CA ARG A 30 -22.57 -3.34 -13.29
C ARG A 30 -22.32 -4.35 -14.42
N ALA A 31 -21.06 -4.63 -14.72
CA ALA A 31 -20.67 -5.60 -15.73
C ALA A 31 -20.73 -7.06 -15.23
N GLY A 32 -20.85 -7.27 -13.93
CA GLY A 32 -20.79 -8.61 -13.33
C GLY A 32 -19.39 -9.22 -13.42
N THR A 33 -18.35 -8.43 -13.13
CA THR A 33 -16.93 -8.84 -13.16
C THR A 33 -16.17 -8.38 -11.90
N HIS A 34 -16.88 -7.84 -10.92
CA HIS A 34 -16.28 -7.21 -9.74
C HIS A 34 -15.45 -8.14 -8.84
N TRP A 35 -15.64 -9.46 -8.93
CA TRP A 35 -14.84 -10.46 -8.21
C TRP A 35 -13.46 -10.68 -8.84
N ASP A 36 -13.26 -10.24 -10.08
CA ASP A 36 -11.97 -10.31 -10.74
C ASP A 36 -11.14 -9.09 -10.30
N PRO A 37 -9.98 -9.29 -9.64
CA PRO A 37 -9.11 -8.19 -9.27
C PRO A 37 -8.70 -7.38 -10.50
N VAL A 38 -8.80 -6.05 -10.40
CA VAL A 38 -8.25 -5.16 -11.42
C VAL A 38 -6.75 -5.38 -11.52
N PRO A 39 -6.20 -5.74 -12.69
CA PRO A 39 -4.79 -6.05 -12.82
C PRO A 39 -3.92 -4.79 -12.61
N GLY A 40 -2.80 -4.99 -11.91
CA GLY A 40 -1.79 -3.97 -11.67
C GLY A 40 -1.94 -3.31 -10.30
N ALA A 41 -1.09 -2.31 -10.10
CA ALA A 41 -0.98 -1.61 -8.84
C ALA A 41 -0.48 -0.19 -9.00
N LEU A 42 -0.89 0.65 -8.06
CA LEU A 42 -0.39 2.00 -7.92
C LEU A 42 0.61 2.01 -6.76
N GLU A 43 1.87 2.28 -7.08
CA GLU A 43 2.96 2.35 -6.10
C GLU A 43 3.57 3.74 -6.13
N TRP A 44 3.79 4.33 -4.95
CA TRP A 44 4.54 5.56 -4.83
C TRP A 44 5.36 5.57 -3.54
N THR A 45 6.51 6.25 -3.58
CA THR A 45 7.41 6.41 -2.43
C THR A 45 7.41 7.87 -1.99
N LEU A 46 7.17 8.10 -0.71
CA LEU A 46 7.00 9.41 -0.08
C LEU A 46 8.14 9.65 0.92
N PRO A 47 8.69 10.86 0.98
CA PRO A 47 9.53 11.24 2.10
C PRO A 47 8.70 11.34 3.37
N PHE A 48 9.25 10.88 4.49
CA PHE A 48 8.69 10.99 5.83
C PHE A 48 9.73 11.63 6.74
N GLY A 49 9.59 12.90 7.07
CA GLY A 49 10.62 13.65 7.79
C GLY A 49 10.10 14.28 9.08
N MET A 50 10.60 13.79 10.22
CA MET A 50 10.49 14.41 11.54
C MET A 50 11.70 15.33 11.77
N ASP A 51 11.69 16.14 12.82
CA ASP A 51 12.75 17.11 13.13
C ASP A 51 14.14 16.44 13.37
N ASP A 52 14.18 15.12 13.50
CA ASP A 52 15.36 14.27 13.66
C ASP A 52 15.87 13.59 12.36
N GLY A 53 15.22 13.83 11.20
CA GLY A 53 15.71 13.46 9.85
C GLY A 53 14.64 12.92 8.89
N ASN A 54 15.08 12.35 7.75
CA ASN A 54 14.23 11.90 6.64
C ASN A 54 14.22 10.36 6.48
N GLY A 55 13.04 9.76 6.51
CA GLY A 55 12.73 8.38 6.13
C GLY A 55 11.99 8.30 4.79
N LEU A 56 11.78 7.08 4.29
CA LEU A 56 10.94 6.82 3.13
C LEU A 56 9.79 5.90 3.52
N VAL A 57 8.63 6.14 2.91
CA VAL A 57 7.45 5.30 3.01
C VAL A 57 6.98 4.96 1.62
N ARG A 58 6.79 3.67 1.33
CA ARG A 58 6.16 3.19 0.11
C ARG A 58 4.73 2.81 0.41
N LEU A 59 3.84 3.36 -0.40
CA LEU A 59 2.43 2.99 -0.42
C LEU A 59 2.14 2.29 -1.73
N THR A 60 1.37 1.23 -1.60
CA THR A 60 1.00 0.34 -2.68
C THR A 60 -0.49 0.08 -2.60
N VAL A 61 -1.23 0.33 -3.67
CA VAL A 61 -2.68 0.11 -3.75
C VAL A 61 -3.02 -0.81 -4.92
N PHE A 62 -3.82 -1.83 -4.66
CA PHE A 62 -4.27 -2.80 -5.66
C PHE A 62 -5.62 -3.40 -5.26
N SER A 63 -6.29 -4.05 -6.22
CA SER A 63 -7.57 -4.71 -5.98
C SER A 63 -7.36 -6.11 -5.39
N GLU A 64 -8.20 -6.50 -4.43
CA GLU A 64 -8.23 -7.86 -3.84
C GLU A 64 -9.70 -8.28 -3.72
N TYR A 65 -10.05 -9.49 -4.17
CA TYR A 65 -11.33 -10.10 -3.82
C TYR A 65 -11.17 -10.91 -2.54
N VAL A 66 -12.06 -10.69 -1.57
CA VAL A 66 -12.09 -11.36 -0.26
C VAL A 66 -13.26 -12.33 -0.23
N PRO A 67 -13.01 -13.64 -0.47
CA PRO A 67 -14.08 -14.63 -0.61
C PRO A 67 -14.95 -14.74 0.65
N GLU A 68 -14.34 -14.69 1.83
CA GLU A 68 -15.02 -14.85 3.12
C GLU A 68 -16.07 -13.76 3.38
N ARG A 69 -15.93 -12.62 2.70
CA ARG A 69 -16.84 -11.47 2.81
C ARG A 69 -17.64 -11.22 1.54
N SER A 70 -17.38 -11.99 0.47
CA SER A 70 -17.96 -11.79 -0.86
C SER A 70 -17.88 -10.31 -1.26
N GLU A 71 -16.66 -9.77 -1.21
CA GLU A 71 -16.40 -8.34 -1.34
C GLU A 71 -15.05 -8.08 -1.99
N THR A 72 -14.98 -7.01 -2.78
CA THR A 72 -13.74 -6.52 -3.37
C THR A 72 -13.23 -5.33 -2.57
N TRP A 73 -11.97 -5.40 -2.17
CA TRP A 73 -11.27 -4.35 -1.44
C TRP A 73 -10.24 -3.68 -2.35
N ALA A 74 -9.95 -2.41 -2.06
CA ALA A 74 -8.63 -1.88 -2.36
C ALA A 74 -7.74 -2.24 -1.19
N ARG A 75 -6.72 -3.04 -1.45
CA ARG A 75 -5.68 -3.39 -0.49
C ARG A 75 -4.61 -2.32 -0.53
N VAL A 76 -4.32 -1.73 0.62
CA VAL A 76 -3.25 -0.74 0.80
C VAL A 76 -2.12 -1.44 1.56
N ALA A 77 -0.94 -1.52 0.97
CA ALA A 77 0.28 -2.01 1.61
C ALA A 77 1.23 -0.84 1.88
N VAL A 78 1.86 -0.87 3.04
CA VAL A 78 2.74 0.16 3.60
C VAL A 78 4.07 -0.48 3.92
N ALA A 79 5.16 0.11 3.44
CA ALA A 79 6.52 -0.22 3.83
C ALA A 79 7.22 1.06 4.28
N ALA A 80 7.81 1.10 5.47
CA ALA A 80 8.51 2.29 5.95
C ALA A 80 9.95 1.96 6.37
N GLY A 81 10.87 2.88 6.12
CA GLY A 81 12.29 2.69 6.43
C GLY A 81 12.95 3.96 6.93
N THR A 82 13.60 3.86 8.09
CA THR A 82 14.39 4.93 8.73
C THR A 82 15.87 4.88 8.33
N ALA A 83 16.27 3.99 7.42
CA ALA A 83 17.65 3.91 6.96
C ALA A 83 18.12 5.19 6.23
N ALA A 84 17.19 6.01 5.75
CA ALA A 84 17.50 7.27 5.06
C ALA A 84 18.02 8.36 6.00
N PHE A 85 18.15 8.07 7.31
CA PHE A 85 18.71 8.97 8.32
C PHE A 85 20.24 8.80 8.50
N MET A 86 20.88 7.80 7.87
CA MET A 86 22.20 7.30 8.30
C MET A 86 23.43 7.71 7.45
N GLY A 87 23.38 8.73 6.59
CA GLY A 87 24.63 9.26 5.97
C GLY A 87 24.44 10.31 4.86
N PRO A 88 25.50 10.98 4.38
CA PRO A 88 25.40 11.92 3.25
C PRO A 88 25.12 11.15 1.95
N GLY A 89 23.98 11.43 1.28
CA GLY A 89 23.58 10.77 0.02
C GLY A 89 22.27 9.97 0.06
N THR A 90 21.30 10.39 0.87
CA THR A 90 20.08 9.64 1.26
C THR A 90 18.99 9.57 0.16
N GLY A 91 19.36 9.24 -1.07
CA GLY A 91 18.42 8.97 -2.17
C GLY A 91 18.07 7.48 -2.34
N ASP A 92 18.84 6.58 -1.75
CA ASP A 92 18.91 5.18 -2.20
C ASP A 92 18.35 4.13 -1.21
N VAL A 93 17.45 4.52 -0.31
CA VAL A 93 16.75 3.51 0.50
C VAL A 93 15.70 2.80 -0.34
N ALA A 94 16.07 1.61 -0.83
CA ALA A 94 15.14 0.70 -1.45
C ALA A 94 14.24 0.05 -0.39
N LEU A 95 12.96 0.38 -0.38
CA LEU A 95 11.95 -0.40 0.35
C LEU A 95 11.60 -1.67 -0.45
N PRO A 96 11.04 -2.72 0.17
CA PRO A 96 10.50 -3.85 -0.58
C PRO A 96 9.30 -3.43 -1.44
N ARG A 97 9.05 -4.20 -2.50
CA ARG A 97 7.84 -4.07 -3.31
C ARG A 97 6.87 -5.18 -2.93
N TYR A 98 5.60 -4.87 -2.96
CA TYR A 98 4.56 -5.88 -2.81
C TYR A 98 4.59 -6.82 -4.02
N THR A 99 4.81 -8.12 -3.80
CA THR A 99 5.06 -9.08 -4.89
C THR A 99 3.84 -9.88 -5.33
N ASP A 100 2.73 -9.81 -4.60
CA ASP A 100 1.58 -10.69 -4.78
C ASP A 100 0.36 -9.93 -5.31
N TRP A 101 0.48 -9.33 -6.51
CA TRP A 101 -0.65 -8.64 -7.14
C TRP A 101 -1.78 -9.63 -7.43
N GLY A 102 -2.85 -9.57 -6.65
CA GLY A 102 -4.03 -10.42 -6.76
C GLY A 102 -4.47 -10.58 -8.22
N GLY A 103 -4.37 -11.79 -8.74
CA GLY A 103 -4.63 -12.08 -10.14
C GLY A 103 -3.49 -12.92 -10.72
N GLY A 104 -3.67 -14.24 -10.72
CA GLY A 104 -2.79 -15.13 -11.46
C GLY A 104 -2.82 -14.78 -12.95
N ILE A 105 -1.91 -13.93 -13.39
CA ILE A 105 -1.50 -13.89 -14.79
C ILE A 105 -0.16 -14.64 -14.85
N ARG A 106 -0.26 -15.93 -15.19
CA ARG A 106 0.82 -16.70 -15.84
C ARG A 106 1.14 -15.99 -17.15
N GLY A 107 1.93 -14.93 -17.08
CA GLY A 107 2.53 -14.23 -18.20
C GLY A 107 3.96 -13.99 -17.81
N VAL A 108 4.85 -14.85 -18.31
CA VAL A 108 6.28 -14.82 -18.08
C VAL A 108 6.81 -13.42 -18.43
N ARG A 109 6.99 -12.58 -17.42
CA ARG A 109 8.00 -11.53 -17.50
C ARG A 109 9.30 -12.22 -17.13
N GLU A 110 10.18 -12.36 -18.10
CA GLU A 110 11.57 -12.77 -17.87
C GLU A 110 12.08 -11.97 -16.67
N PRO A 111 12.52 -12.63 -15.58
CA PRO A 111 13.11 -11.90 -14.48
C PRO A 111 14.41 -11.31 -15.02
N ALA A 112 14.38 -10.00 -15.31
CA ALA A 112 15.60 -9.21 -15.20
C ALA A 112 16.22 -9.58 -13.85
N ALA A 113 17.54 -9.80 -13.83
CA ALA A 113 18.27 -10.27 -12.65
C ALA A 113 17.65 -9.66 -11.38
N PRO A 114 17.21 -10.47 -10.41
CA PRO A 114 16.50 -9.94 -9.26
C PRO A 114 17.37 -8.84 -8.69
N PRO A 115 16.86 -7.60 -8.55
CA PRO A 115 17.60 -6.59 -7.81
C PRO A 115 17.96 -7.19 -6.47
N ASP A 116 19.12 -6.81 -5.93
CA ASP A 116 19.52 -7.24 -4.58
C ASP A 116 18.31 -7.10 -3.65
N PRO A 117 18.05 -8.12 -2.79
CA PRO A 117 16.85 -8.13 -1.97
C PRO A 117 16.82 -6.84 -1.15
N ALA A 118 15.77 -6.04 -1.38
CA ALA A 118 15.57 -4.82 -0.62
C ALA A 118 15.57 -5.16 0.87
N PRO A 119 16.16 -4.31 1.73
CA PRO A 119 16.11 -4.52 3.17
C PRO A 119 14.66 -4.59 3.64
N ARG A 120 14.43 -5.39 4.69
CA ARG A 120 13.13 -5.38 5.36
C ARG A 120 12.84 -3.98 5.91
N PRO A 121 11.57 -3.54 5.86
CA PRO A 121 11.17 -2.27 6.42
C PRO A 121 11.24 -2.31 7.95
N ASP A 122 11.24 -1.14 8.58
CA ASP A 122 11.15 -1.01 10.03
C ASP A 122 9.75 -1.45 10.47
N ALA A 123 9.64 -2.63 11.09
CA ALA A 123 8.35 -3.24 11.41
C ALA A 123 7.49 -2.38 12.35
N ARG A 124 8.10 -1.72 13.34
CA ARG A 124 7.35 -0.90 14.31
C ARG A 124 6.81 0.36 13.66
N LEU A 125 7.64 1.06 12.89
CA LEU A 125 7.24 2.23 12.14
C LEU A 125 6.16 1.88 11.11
N THR A 126 6.41 0.82 10.34
CA THR A 126 5.51 0.38 9.27
C THR A 126 4.14 0.01 9.80
N ARG A 127 4.08 -0.75 10.91
CA ARG A 127 2.82 -1.09 11.56
C ARG A 127 2.06 0.13 12.06
N GLY A 128 2.72 1.03 12.80
CA GLY A 128 2.06 2.23 13.33
C GLY A 128 1.54 3.14 12.23
N MET A 129 2.27 3.28 11.12
CA MET A 129 1.79 4.00 9.94
C MET A 129 0.60 3.31 9.29
N ALA A 130 0.64 1.99 9.12
CA ALA A 130 -0.47 1.25 8.55
C ALA A 130 -1.74 1.34 9.41
N GLU A 131 -1.61 1.31 10.74
CA GLU A 131 -2.71 1.52 11.69
C GLU A 131 -3.30 2.93 11.55
N ALA A 132 -2.46 3.97 11.55
CA ALA A 132 -2.91 5.36 11.39
C ALA A 132 -3.59 5.63 10.05
N LEU A 133 -3.06 5.08 8.96
CA LEU A 133 -3.65 5.21 7.62
C LEU A 133 -4.95 4.41 7.50
N LEU A 134 -5.02 3.19 8.08
CA LEU A 134 -6.25 2.39 8.15
C LEU A 134 -7.36 3.20 8.79
N GLU A 135 -7.12 3.79 9.95
CA GLU A 135 -8.12 4.63 10.63
C GLU A 135 -8.45 5.87 9.79
N GLY A 136 -7.42 6.53 9.25
CA GLY A 136 -7.56 7.78 8.50
C GLY A 136 -8.42 7.70 7.26
N VAL A 137 -8.42 6.56 6.54
CA VAL A 137 -9.22 6.39 5.31
C VAL A 137 -10.47 5.53 5.49
N GLY A 138 -10.82 5.17 6.73
CA GLY A 138 -11.97 4.30 7.01
C GLY A 138 -11.76 2.86 6.51
N GLY A 139 -10.56 2.31 6.70
CA GLY A 139 -10.24 0.93 6.38
C GLY A 139 -11.08 -0.08 7.19
N VAL A 140 -11.18 -1.30 6.67
CA VAL A 140 -11.97 -2.37 7.27
C VAL A 140 -11.32 -2.79 8.61
N PRO A 141 -12.05 -2.70 9.75
CA PRO A 141 -11.51 -3.10 11.04
C PRO A 141 -11.06 -4.56 11.05
N GLY A 142 -9.87 -4.81 11.62
CA GLY A 142 -9.27 -6.14 11.71
C GLY A 142 -8.70 -6.69 10.39
N SER A 143 -8.66 -5.89 9.32
CA SER A 143 -8.03 -6.30 8.04
C SER A 143 -6.51 -6.13 8.01
N LEU A 144 -5.94 -5.44 9.01
CA LEU A 144 -4.51 -5.22 9.13
C LEU A 144 -3.77 -6.55 9.28
N ARG A 145 -2.77 -6.79 8.41
CA ARG A 145 -1.87 -7.95 8.51
C ARG A 145 -0.45 -7.60 8.05
N GLU A 146 0.50 -8.34 8.56
CA GLU A 146 1.89 -8.32 8.10
C GLU A 146 2.03 -9.22 6.86
N GLU A 147 2.80 -8.76 5.89
CA GLU A 147 3.04 -9.43 4.62
C GLU A 147 4.42 -10.11 4.61
N PRO A 148 4.66 -11.12 3.76
CA PRO A 148 5.90 -11.90 3.79
C PRO A 148 7.19 -11.09 3.60
N SER A 149 7.10 -9.96 2.88
CA SER A 149 8.20 -9.04 2.59
C SER A 149 8.40 -7.96 3.67
N GLY A 150 7.59 -7.99 4.75
CA GLY A 150 7.69 -7.13 5.94
C GLY A 150 6.81 -5.88 5.89
N GLU A 151 6.08 -5.64 4.80
CA GLU A 151 5.05 -4.61 4.73
C GLU A 151 3.89 -4.92 5.67
N TYR A 152 3.14 -3.88 6.03
CA TYR A 152 1.84 -4.02 6.67
C TYR A 152 0.76 -3.53 5.72
N SER A 153 -0.38 -4.21 5.71
CA SER A 153 -1.42 -3.94 4.73
C SER A 153 -2.80 -4.12 5.31
N PHE A 154 -3.75 -3.37 4.77
CA PHE A 154 -5.13 -3.35 5.20
C PHE A 154 -6.08 -3.21 4.01
N GLY A 155 -7.33 -3.63 4.21
CA GLY A 155 -8.37 -3.51 3.20
C GLY A 155 -9.21 -2.26 3.38
N VAL A 156 -9.61 -1.65 2.27
CA VAL A 156 -10.67 -0.64 2.21
C VAL A 156 -11.80 -1.21 1.36
N SER A 157 -13.03 -1.21 1.87
CA SER A 157 -14.17 -1.68 1.09
C SER A 157 -14.42 -0.79 -0.12
N MET A 158 -14.60 -1.42 -1.29
CA MET A 158 -15.03 -0.74 -2.51
C MET A 158 -16.55 -0.67 -2.67
N LYS A 159 -17.31 -1.36 -1.81
CA LYS A 159 -18.77 -1.29 -1.83
C LYS A 159 -19.21 0.15 -1.56
N PRO A 160 -20.19 0.68 -2.32
CA PRO A 160 -20.82 1.93 -1.95
C PRO A 160 -21.54 1.77 -0.61
N GLU A 161 -21.45 2.80 0.24
CA GLU A 161 -22.27 2.94 1.45
C GLU A 161 -23.76 3.05 1.13
#